data_AF-A0A8J3AQT9-F1
#
_entry.id   AF-A0A8J3AQT9-F1
#
_cell.length_a   1.000
_cell.length_b   1.000
_cell.length_c   1.000
_cell.angle_alpha   90.00
_cell.angle_beta   90.00
_cell.angle_gamma   90.00
#
_symmetry.space_group_name_H-M   'P 1'
#
loop_
_entity.id
_entity.type
_entity.pdbx_description
1 polymer ?
#
loop_
_entity_poly.entity_id
_entity_poly.type
_entity_poly.pdbx_seq_one_letter_code
_entity_poly.pdbx_strand_id
1 'polypeptide(L)'
;MNVQYQYDFFQHVPSIVVSLLNYLIFGLIIYSLYKRKKDKITLWKVILIAFIGGILFSINLNIFHSFIQIPILPIGVWLLYWICKKRFGKIGWEKYRSFAWAGFYIKFIFIFTSFLIYPIDLLIYPKDELKTFISEIKQPKIIRTIPKVSDVELENSKLFQSVDTFKINELFKDEKWYAGTFQYETKMKPIERFPYILVGTKPKFGSNLKTIIYIEKDGKGIFITTKYKHYYFRSDTNIISPVKGGNNHVKK
;
A
#
# COMPACT_ATOMS: atom_id res chain seq x y z
N MET A 1 -21.18 5.10 4.10
CA MET A 1 -20.08 5.57 4.96
C MET A 1 -19.22 4.36 5.31
N ASN A 2 -18.22 4.04 4.47
CA ASN A 2 -17.38 2.84 4.64
C ASN A 2 -16.20 3.15 5.57
N VAL A 3 -16.29 2.70 6.81
CA VAL A 3 -15.25 2.82 7.87
C VAL A 3 -14.03 1.90 7.59
N GLN A 4 -13.99 1.22 6.45
CA GLN A 4 -12.96 0.24 6.12
C GLN A 4 -11.63 0.85 5.64
N TYR A 5 -11.57 2.17 5.38
CA TYR A 5 -10.38 2.82 4.84
C TYR A 5 -9.30 3.20 5.87
N GLN A 6 -9.56 3.14 7.18
CA GLN A 6 -8.60 3.59 8.20
C GLN A 6 -7.74 2.49 8.83
N TYR A 7 -8.10 1.21 8.74
CA TYR A 7 -7.31 0.14 9.36
C TYR A 7 -6.07 -0.26 8.53
N ASP A 8 -6.18 -0.25 7.20
CA ASP A 8 -5.09 -0.59 6.28
C ASP A 8 -3.90 0.40 6.40
N PHE A 9 -4.13 1.64 6.87
CA PHE A 9 -3.07 2.65 7.06
C PHE A 9 -2.08 2.30 8.18
N PHE A 10 -2.56 1.71 9.28
CA PHE A 10 -1.73 1.37 10.45
C PHE A 10 -0.82 0.17 10.22
N GLN A 11 -0.96 -0.52 9.09
CA GLN A 11 -0.12 -1.65 8.72
C GLN A 11 0.82 -1.34 7.55
N HIS A 12 0.82 -0.10 7.03
CA HIS A 12 1.70 0.30 5.93
C HIS A 12 2.91 1.07 6.47
N VAL A 13 4.06 0.40 6.57
CA VAL A 13 5.30 0.96 7.16
C VAL A 13 5.74 2.28 6.50
N PRO A 14 5.75 2.42 5.15
CA PRO A 14 6.12 3.68 4.50
C PRO A 14 5.22 4.84 4.94
N SER A 15 3.91 4.59 5.09
CA SER A 15 2.97 5.60 5.58
C SER A 15 3.28 6.01 7.01
N ILE A 16 3.59 5.06 7.89
CA ILE A 16 3.94 5.35 9.30
C ILE A 16 5.20 6.22 9.37
N VAL A 17 6.24 5.88 8.60
CA VAL A 17 7.49 6.66 8.57
C VAL A 17 7.23 8.10 8.13
N VAL A 18 6.46 8.30 7.05
CA VAL A 18 6.09 9.64 6.57
C VAL A 18 5.22 10.39 7.59
N SER A 19 4.30 9.70 8.27
CA SER A 19 3.49 10.29 9.34
C SER A 19 4.34 10.76 10.52
N LEU A 20 5.31 9.96 10.96
CA LEU A 20 6.23 10.34 12.04
C LEU A 20 7.07 11.56 11.65
N LEU A 21 7.61 11.57 10.42
CA LEU A 21 8.32 12.73 9.88
C LEU A 21 7.46 13.99 9.88
N ASN A 22 6.19 13.86 9.49
CA ASN A 22 5.22 14.95 9.48
C ASN A 22 4.94 15.53 10.86
N TYR A 23 4.72 14.68 11.87
CA TYR A 23 4.55 15.13 13.26
C TYR A 23 5.82 15.77 13.81
N LEU A 24 7.00 15.26 13.44
CA LEU A 24 8.28 15.86 13.80
C LEU A 24 8.42 17.27 13.19
N ILE A 25 8.17 17.43 11.90
CA ILE A 25 8.20 18.74 11.21
C ILE A 25 7.21 19.71 11.86
N PHE A 26 6.00 19.26 12.17
CA PHE A 26 5.00 20.09 12.83
C PHE A 26 5.47 20.56 14.21
N GLY A 27 5.99 19.65 15.03
CA GLY A 27 6.56 19.97 16.34
C GLY A 27 7.70 20.97 16.25
N LEU A 28 8.62 20.81 15.28
CA LEU A 28 9.74 21.73 15.05
C LEU A 28 9.27 23.12 14.62
N ILE A 29 8.26 23.22 13.74
CA ILE A 29 7.67 24.51 13.32
C ILE A 29 7.05 25.22 14.53
N ILE A 30 6.23 24.51 15.32
CA ILE A 30 5.60 25.08 16.51
C ILE A 30 6.65 25.52 17.54
N TYR A 31 7.66 24.71 17.79
CA TYR A 31 8.76 25.04 18.69
C TYR A 31 9.56 26.27 18.22
N SER A 32 9.88 26.35 16.92
CA SER A 32 10.57 27.50 16.33
C SER A 32 9.76 28.79 16.48
N LEU A 33 8.45 28.73 16.20
CA LEU A 33 7.54 29.87 16.40
C LEU A 33 7.42 30.26 17.88
N TYR A 34 7.39 29.27 18.77
CA TYR A 34 7.32 29.50 20.21
C TYR A 34 8.56 30.25 20.73
N LYS A 35 9.75 29.79 20.37
CA LYS A 35 11.03 30.38 20.79
C LYS A 35 11.21 31.83 20.31
N ARG A 36 10.62 32.19 19.17
CA ARG A 36 10.71 33.55 18.59
C ARG A 36 9.81 34.58 19.29
N LYS A 37 8.83 34.15 20.10
CA LYS A 37 7.91 35.06 20.79
C LYS A 37 8.52 35.49 22.13
N LYS A 38 8.63 36.82 22.33
CA LYS A 38 9.08 37.42 23.60
C LYS A 38 8.04 37.27 24.72
N ASP A 39 6.76 37.26 24.35
CA ASP A 39 5.68 37.05 25.29
C ASP A 39 5.61 35.58 25.71
N LYS A 40 5.68 35.32 27.02
CA LYS A 40 5.48 33.99 27.60
C LYS A 40 4.03 33.53 27.39
N ILE A 41 3.78 32.87 26.26
CA ILE A 41 2.56 32.09 26.04
C ILE A 41 2.76 30.72 26.69
N THR A 42 1.72 30.15 27.30
CA THR A 42 1.79 28.78 27.80
C THR A 42 1.75 27.78 26.64
N LEU A 43 2.65 26.79 26.66
CA LEU A 43 2.83 25.83 25.55
C LEU A 43 1.53 25.09 25.19
N TRP A 44 0.73 24.70 26.18
CA TRP A 44 -0.55 24.02 25.93
C TRP A 44 -1.55 24.87 25.14
N LYS A 45 -1.59 26.20 25.36
CA LYS A 45 -2.44 27.10 24.57
C LYS A 45 -1.98 27.16 23.11
N VAL A 46 -0.66 27.19 22.89
CA VAL A 46 -0.08 27.17 21.55
C VAL A 46 -0.47 25.90 20.81
N ILE A 47 -0.31 24.74 21.46
CA ILE A 47 -0.67 23.44 20.92
C ILE A 47 -2.15 23.43 20.53
N LEU A 48 -3.04 23.83 21.44
CA LEU A 48 -4.49 23.88 21.18
C LEU A 48 -4.85 24.79 20.01
N ILE A 49 -4.24 25.97 19.93
CA ILE A 49 -4.46 26.92 18.82
C ILE A 49 -3.97 26.36 17.49
N ALA A 50 -2.82 25.68 17.48
CA ALA A 50 -2.32 25.05 16.27
C ALA A 50 -3.24 23.90 15.81
N PHE A 51 -3.77 23.09 16.74
CA PHE A 51 -4.75 22.06 16.42
C PHE A 51 -6.05 22.63 15.85
N ILE A 52 -6.62 23.66 16.50
CA ILE A 52 -7.83 24.33 15.98
C ILE A 52 -7.55 24.97 14.63
N GLY A 53 -6.40 25.62 14.45
CA GLY A 53 -6.00 26.23 13.18
C GLY A 53 -5.89 25.24 12.03
N GLY A 54 -5.63 23.96 12.32
CA GLY A 54 -5.63 22.88 11.33
C GLY A 54 -7.00 22.38 10.91
N ILE A 55 -8.09 22.89 11.49
CA ILE A 55 -9.46 22.65 11.00
C ILE A 55 -9.65 23.41 9.70
N LEU A 56 -10.10 22.73 8.66
CA LEU A 56 -10.22 23.29 7.32
C LEU A 56 -11.38 22.67 6.56
N PHE A 57 -11.80 23.38 5.53
CA PHE A 57 -12.63 22.83 4.47
C PHE A 57 -11.75 22.29 3.36
N SER A 58 -11.98 21.04 2.95
CA SER A 58 -11.27 20.41 1.84
C SER A 58 -12.24 19.89 0.80
N ILE A 59 -11.80 19.91 -0.46
CA ILE A 59 -12.47 19.18 -1.55
C ILE A 59 -11.66 17.91 -1.82
N ASN A 60 -12.38 16.81 -2.04
CA ASN A 60 -11.79 15.52 -2.43
C ASN A 60 -11.70 15.46 -3.95
N LEU A 61 -10.50 15.41 -4.50
CA LEU A 61 -10.27 15.07 -5.90
C LEU A 61 -9.92 13.59 -6.01
N ASN A 62 -10.57 12.89 -6.94
CA ASN A 62 -10.22 11.51 -7.27
C ASN A 62 -9.23 11.53 -8.43
N ILE A 63 -7.95 11.27 -8.14
CA ILE A 63 -6.87 11.27 -9.13
C ILE A 63 -6.14 9.93 -8.99
N PHE A 64 -5.99 9.18 -10.08
CA PHE A 64 -5.32 7.87 -10.12
C PHE A 64 -5.83 6.88 -9.05
N HIS A 65 -7.16 6.74 -8.93
CA HIS A 65 -7.83 5.87 -7.95
C HIS A 65 -7.50 6.20 -6.48
N SER A 66 -7.00 7.41 -6.20
CA SER A 66 -6.68 7.91 -4.88
C SER A 66 -7.43 9.22 -4.59
N PHE A 67 -7.96 9.35 -3.38
CA PHE A 67 -8.62 10.59 -2.94
C PHE A 67 -7.58 11.55 -2.36
N ILE A 68 -7.32 12.65 -3.06
CA ILE A 68 -6.48 13.74 -2.57
C ILE A 68 -7.39 14.81 -1.98
N GLN A 69 -7.15 15.17 -0.72
CA GLN A 69 -7.90 16.23 -0.04
C GLN A 69 -7.13 17.54 -0.20
N ILE A 70 -7.65 18.46 -1.02
CA ILE A 70 -7.05 19.78 -1.18
C ILE A 70 -7.62 20.72 -0.13
N PRO A 71 -6.79 21.35 0.74
CA PRO A 71 -7.25 22.34 1.69
C PRO A 71 -7.57 23.64 0.98
N ILE A 72 -8.80 24.14 1.11
CA ILE A 72 -9.24 25.37 0.44
C ILE A 72 -9.46 26.48 1.46
N LEU A 73 -10.29 26.24 2.48
CA LEU A 73 -10.68 27.29 3.43
C LEU A 73 -10.13 27.02 4.83
N PRO A 74 -9.45 28.00 5.45
CA PRO A 74 -8.88 27.87 6.79
C PRO A 74 -9.93 28.13 7.87
N ILE A 75 -10.99 27.32 7.94
CA ILE A 75 -12.12 27.51 8.86
C ILE A 75 -11.66 27.66 10.32
N GLY A 76 -10.70 26.83 10.74
CA GLY A 76 -10.12 26.89 12.08
C GLY A 76 -9.45 28.22 12.40
N VAL A 77 -8.76 28.80 11.43
CA VAL A 77 -8.11 30.12 11.56
C VAL A 77 -9.16 31.22 11.66
N TRP A 78 -10.23 31.16 10.86
CA TRP A 78 -11.34 32.11 10.94
C TRP A 78 -12.09 32.03 12.27
N LEU A 79 -12.33 30.82 12.77
CA LEU A 79 -12.92 30.58 14.08
C LEU A 79 -12.07 31.20 15.19
N LEU A 80 -10.76 30.94 15.18
CA LEU A 80 -9.82 31.52 16.14
C LEU A 80 -9.72 33.03 16.04
N TYR A 81 -9.74 33.58 14.82
CA TYR A 81 -9.78 35.03 14.61
C TYR A 81 -10.99 35.64 15.31
N TRP A 82 -12.18 35.05 15.11
CA TRP A 82 -13.40 35.55 15.73
C TRP A 82 -13.37 35.45 17.27
N ILE A 83 -12.97 34.30 17.82
CA ILE A 83 -12.91 34.08 19.28
C ILE A 83 -11.86 34.97 19.93
N CYS A 84 -10.63 35.01 19.41
CA CYS A 84 -9.55 35.80 19.98
C CYS A 84 -9.82 37.30 19.89
N LYS A 85 -10.37 37.78 18.76
CA LYS A 85 -10.74 39.18 18.60
C LYS A 85 -11.85 39.59 19.58
N LYS A 86 -12.85 38.72 19.79
CA LYS A 86 -13.95 38.97 20.72
C LYS A 86 -13.51 38.99 22.18
N ARG A 87 -12.62 38.08 22.61
CA ARG A 87 -12.17 37.98 24.01
C ARG A 87 -11.01 38.88 24.38
N PHE A 88 -10.08 39.14 23.46
CA PHE A 88 -8.78 39.75 23.77
C PHE A 88 -8.39 40.90 22.81
N GLY A 89 -9.32 41.34 21.95
CA GLY A 89 -9.08 42.40 20.98
C GLY A 89 -8.02 42.05 19.93
N LYS A 90 -7.47 43.08 19.26
CA LYS A 90 -6.46 42.91 18.19
C LYS A 90 -5.15 42.30 18.71
N ILE A 91 -4.71 42.71 19.90
CA ILE A 91 -3.45 42.26 20.52
C ILE A 91 -3.47 40.75 20.77
N GLY A 92 -4.61 40.22 21.23
CA GLY A 92 -4.77 38.78 21.44
C GLY A 92 -4.64 37.98 20.14
N TRP A 93 -5.24 38.45 19.05
CA TRP A 93 -5.10 37.78 17.74
C TRP A 93 -3.64 37.77 17.26
N GLU A 94 -2.95 38.91 17.31
CA GLU A 94 -1.55 39.01 16.86
C GLU A 94 -0.60 38.09 17.62
N LYS A 95 -0.90 37.86 18.91
CA LYS A 95 -0.16 36.92 19.76
C LYS A 95 -0.23 35.48 19.24
N TYR A 96 -1.41 35.04 18.81
CA TYR A 96 -1.70 33.64 18.48
C TYR A 96 -1.75 33.32 16.98
N ARG A 97 -1.87 34.33 16.12
CA ARG A 97 -2.04 34.21 14.67
C ARG A 97 -1.06 33.26 14.00
N SER A 98 0.23 33.34 14.35
CA SER A 98 1.26 32.51 13.73
C SER A 98 1.05 31.02 13.97
N PHE A 99 0.54 30.63 15.14
CA PHE A 99 0.28 29.23 15.48
C PHE A 99 -0.97 28.70 14.79
N ALA A 100 -2.02 29.52 14.68
CA ALA A 100 -3.23 29.17 13.94
C ALA A 100 -2.90 28.89 12.47
N TRP A 101 -2.14 29.79 11.83
CA TRP A 101 -1.69 29.59 10.45
C TRP A 101 -0.72 28.42 10.30
N ALA A 102 0.16 28.16 11.26
CA ALA A 102 1.01 26.97 11.22
C ALA A 102 0.17 25.67 11.19
N GLY A 103 -0.89 25.62 12.00
CA GLY A 103 -1.86 24.52 11.98
C GLY A 103 -2.54 24.32 10.63
N PHE A 104 -2.87 25.41 9.93
CA PHE A 104 -3.42 25.32 8.58
C PHE A 104 -2.37 24.90 7.54
N TYR A 105 -1.21 25.55 7.52
CA TYR A 105 -0.19 25.34 6.50
C TYR A 105 0.49 23.97 6.58
N ILE A 106 0.56 23.35 7.76
CA ILE A 106 1.12 22.00 7.91
C ILE A 106 0.37 20.97 7.05
N LYS A 107 -0.90 21.22 6.72
CA LYS A 107 -1.71 20.31 5.89
C LYS A 107 -1.20 20.23 4.46
N PHE A 108 -0.68 21.34 3.93
CA PHE A 108 0.00 21.33 2.63
C PHE A 108 1.31 20.54 2.71
N ILE A 109 2.08 20.70 3.79
CA ILE A 109 3.30 19.90 4.02
C ILE A 109 2.96 18.42 4.07
N PHE A 110 1.86 18.02 4.73
CA PHE A 110 1.42 16.62 4.80
C PHE A 110 1.04 16.07 3.42
N ILE A 111 0.45 16.90 2.55
CA ILE A 111 0.15 16.51 1.16
C ILE A 111 1.45 16.32 0.38
N PHE A 112 2.37 17.28 0.42
CA PHE A 112 3.65 17.18 -0.28
C PHE A 112 4.50 16.00 0.18
N THR A 113 4.56 15.73 1.49
CA THR A 113 5.30 14.60 2.02
C THR A 113 4.61 13.26 1.76
N SER A 114 3.29 13.23 1.53
CA SER A 114 2.59 11.99 1.18
C SER A 114 3.08 11.40 -0.15
N PHE A 115 3.58 12.23 -1.07
CA PHE A 115 4.23 11.75 -2.30
C PHE A 115 5.51 10.96 -2.03
N LEU A 116 6.16 11.11 -0.87
CA LEU A 116 7.32 10.32 -0.48
C LEU A 116 6.95 8.87 -0.12
N ILE A 117 5.68 8.57 0.15
CA ILE A 117 5.23 7.21 0.49
C ILE A 117 5.57 6.26 -0.66
N TYR A 118 5.35 6.66 -1.91
CA TYR A 118 5.60 5.82 -3.09
C TYR A 118 7.08 5.42 -3.27
N PRO A 119 8.06 6.36 -3.32
CA PRO A 119 9.47 5.98 -3.43
C PRO A 119 9.96 5.19 -2.20
N ILE A 120 9.47 5.47 -1.00
CA ILE A 120 9.79 4.67 0.20
C ILE A 120 9.23 3.25 0.08
N ASP A 121 8.00 3.09 -0.45
CA ASP A 121 7.41 1.77 -0.71
C ASP A 121 8.25 0.97 -1.70
N LEU A 122 8.68 1.58 -2.81
CA LEU A 122 9.54 0.92 -3.80
C LEU A 122 10.90 0.50 -3.22
N LEU A 123 11.47 1.30 -2.33
CA LEU A 123 12.75 1.00 -1.69
C LEU A 123 12.65 -0.16 -0.69
N ILE A 124 11.57 -0.21 0.10
CA ILE A 124 11.40 -1.22 1.16
C ILE A 124 10.79 -2.53 0.61
N TYR A 125 9.94 -2.42 -0.41
CA TYR A 125 9.16 -3.50 -1.02
C TYR A 125 9.35 -3.53 -2.54
N PRO A 126 10.55 -3.92 -3.02
CA PRO A 126 10.83 -4.05 -4.46
C PRO A 126 9.82 -5.00 -5.12
N LYS A 127 9.10 -4.50 -6.13
CA LYS A 127 8.00 -5.25 -6.78
C LYS A 127 8.49 -6.25 -7.84
N ASP A 128 9.77 -6.23 -8.13
CA ASP A 128 10.52 -7.14 -9.01
C ASP A 128 11.09 -8.35 -8.26
N GLU A 129 10.89 -8.44 -6.94
CA GLU A 129 11.31 -9.57 -6.11
C GLU A 129 10.10 -10.38 -5.61
N LEU A 130 10.16 -11.70 -5.77
CA LEU A 130 9.09 -12.60 -5.30
C LEU A 130 8.93 -12.55 -3.77
N LYS A 131 10.02 -12.33 -3.02
CA LYS A 131 10.04 -12.20 -1.55
C LYS A 131 9.12 -11.10 -1.03
N THR A 132 8.85 -10.06 -1.82
CA THR A 132 7.91 -9.00 -1.45
C THR A 132 6.48 -9.55 -1.30
N PHE A 133 6.11 -10.52 -2.13
CA PHE A 133 4.77 -11.10 -2.17
C PHE A 133 4.65 -12.40 -1.35
N ILE A 134 5.74 -13.14 -1.22
CA ILE A 134 5.82 -14.40 -0.47
C ILE A 134 7.00 -14.29 0.52
N SER A 135 6.72 -13.73 1.69
CA SER A 135 7.74 -13.53 2.74
C SER A 135 7.60 -14.51 3.91
N GLU A 136 6.35 -14.85 4.24
CA GLU A 136 6.01 -15.77 5.32
C GLU A 136 5.13 -16.86 4.75
N ILE A 137 5.44 -18.10 5.09
CA ILE A 137 4.74 -19.27 4.59
C ILE A 137 4.29 -20.09 5.81
N LYS A 138 2.99 -20.05 6.12
CA LYS A 138 2.35 -20.81 7.21
C LYS A 138 1.46 -21.89 6.64
N GLN A 139 1.92 -23.14 6.72
CA GLN A 139 1.20 -24.31 6.21
C GLN A 139 0.74 -24.10 4.76
N PRO A 140 1.68 -23.85 3.84
CA PRO A 140 1.32 -23.57 2.45
C PRO A 140 0.65 -24.80 1.83
N LYS A 141 -0.36 -24.56 1.01
CA LYS A 141 -1.07 -25.61 0.27
C LYS A 141 -1.37 -25.16 -1.13
N ILE A 142 -1.39 -26.12 -2.05
CA ILE A 142 -1.85 -25.91 -3.40
C ILE A 142 -3.29 -26.39 -3.50
N ILE A 143 -4.13 -25.57 -4.12
CA ILE A 143 -5.52 -25.90 -4.43
C ILE A 143 -5.67 -25.82 -5.94
N ARG A 144 -6.19 -26.88 -6.56
CA ARG A 144 -6.54 -26.86 -7.98
C ARG A 144 -7.72 -25.92 -8.25
N THR A 145 -7.61 -25.13 -9.31
CA THR A 145 -8.71 -24.27 -9.77
C THR A 145 -9.63 -25.00 -10.74
N ILE A 146 -9.15 -26.09 -11.36
CA ILE A 146 -9.90 -26.87 -12.35
C ILE A 146 -9.84 -28.37 -12.03
N PRO A 147 -10.97 -29.10 -12.06
CA PRO A 147 -11.02 -30.54 -11.74
C PRO A 147 -10.21 -31.47 -12.65
N LYS A 148 -9.90 -31.04 -13.88
CA LYS A 148 -9.25 -31.87 -14.91
C LYS A 148 -7.74 -31.99 -14.76
N VAL A 149 -7.14 -31.25 -13.84
CA VAL A 149 -5.69 -31.21 -13.64
C VAL A 149 -5.32 -32.12 -12.48
N SER A 150 -4.21 -32.83 -12.62
CA SER A 150 -3.68 -33.73 -11.59
C SER A 150 -3.39 -33.00 -10.30
N ASP A 151 -3.64 -33.69 -9.19
CA ASP A 151 -3.29 -33.20 -7.86
C ASP A 151 -1.77 -33.16 -7.70
N VAL A 152 -1.30 -32.04 -7.14
CA VAL A 152 0.12 -31.79 -6.87
C VAL A 152 0.29 -31.35 -5.43
N GLU A 153 1.43 -31.73 -4.86
CA GLU A 153 1.91 -31.26 -3.58
C GLU A 153 2.95 -30.15 -3.79
N LEU A 154 2.97 -29.20 -2.86
CA LEU A 154 3.99 -28.16 -2.83
C LEU A 154 5.25 -28.72 -2.18
N GLU A 155 6.38 -28.59 -2.88
CA GLU A 155 7.68 -28.86 -2.31
C GLU A 155 8.16 -27.64 -1.51
N ASN A 156 7.74 -27.55 -0.25
CA ASN A 156 7.99 -26.39 0.61
C ASN A 156 9.48 -25.97 0.62
N SER A 157 10.38 -26.94 0.81
CA SER A 157 11.83 -26.69 0.82
C SER A 157 12.32 -26.07 -0.49
N LYS A 158 11.86 -26.58 -1.64
CA LYS A 158 12.20 -26.02 -2.95
C LYS A 158 11.64 -24.63 -3.13
N LEU A 159 10.40 -24.37 -2.72
CA LEU A 159 9.85 -23.01 -2.78
C LEU A 159 10.73 -22.04 -1.99
N PHE A 160 11.06 -22.36 -0.73
CA PHE A 160 11.91 -21.50 0.10
C PHE A 160 13.31 -21.27 -0.48
N GLN A 161 13.96 -22.32 -1.00
CA GLN A 161 15.30 -22.21 -1.57
C GLN A 161 15.31 -21.46 -2.91
N SER A 162 14.20 -21.53 -3.66
CA SER A 162 14.13 -20.95 -5.00
C SER A 162 13.53 -19.54 -5.05
N VAL A 163 13.02 -18.96 -3.95
CA VAL A 163 12.36 -17.63 -3.99
C VAL A 163 13.26 -16.56 -4.65
N ASP A 164 14.57 -16.60 -4.41
CA ASP A 164 15.54 -15.65 -4.99
C ASP A 164 15.86 -15.92 -6.46
N THR A 165 15.57 -17.11 -6.95
CA THR A 165 15.83 -17.50 -8.34
C THR A 165 14.73 -17.03 -9.29
N PHE A 166 13.55 -16.72 -8.76
CA PHE A 166 12.42 -16.23 -9.52
C PHE A 166 12.68 -14.81 -10.01
N LYS A 167 12.72 -14.63 -11.33
CA LYS A 167 12.86 -13.32 -11.96
C LYS A 167 11.54 -12.88 -12.55
N ILE A 168 11.29 -11.58 -12.49
CA ILE A 168 10.13 -11.00 -13.16
C ILE A 168 10.27 -11.24 -14.67
N ASN A 169 9.22 -11.79 -15.27
CA ASN A 169 9.16 -11.99 -16.71
C ASN A 169 8.30 -10.89 -17.31
N GLU A 170 8.96 -9.91 -17.91
CA GLU A 170 8.33 -8.69 -18.41
C GLU A 170 7.44 -8.92 -19.64
N LEU A 171 7.60 -10.05 -20.35
CA LEU A 171 6.79 -10.40 -21.52
C LEU A 171 5.31 -10.60 -21.15
N PHE A 172 5.01 -10.80 -19.87
CA PHE A 172 3.64 -10.91 -19.35
C PHE A 172 2.97 -9.56 -19.05
N LYS A 173 3.68 -8.43 -19.16
CA LYS A 173 3.11 -7.09 -18.91
C LYS A 173 2.05 -6.70 -19.95
N ASP A 174 2.09 -7.29 -21.15
CA ASP A 174 1.33 -6.82 -22.30
C ASP A 174 -0.09 -7.44 -22.46
N GLU A 175 -0.56 -8.26 -21.51
CA GLU A 175 -1.83 -9.03 -21.62
C GLU A 175 -1.96 -9.91 -22.88
N LYS A 176 -0.98 -9.91 -23.80
CA LYS A 176 -0.93 -10.71 -25.03
C LYS A 176 -1.05 -12.20 -24.76
N TRP A 177 -0.59 -12.65 -23.60
CA TRP A 177 -0.75 -14.03 -23.15
C TRP A 177 -2.24 -14.42 -23.02
N TYR A 178 -3.10 -13.47 -22.61
CA TYR A 178 -4.54 -13.66 -22.52
C TYR A 178 -5.17 -13.69 -23.92
N ALA A 179 -4.75 -12.79 -24.82
CA ALA A 179 -5.22 -12.75 -26.21
C ALA A 179 -5.00 -14.08 -26.97
N GLY A 180 -3.90 -14.79 -26.68
CA GLY A 180 -3.64 -16.12 -27.25
C GLY A 180 -4.57 -17.23 -26.75
N THR A 181 -5.25 -17.03 -25.62
CA THR A 181 -6.21 -17.99 -25.06
C THR A 181 -7.58 -17.93 -25.76
N PHE A 182 -7.88 -16.84 -26.48
CA PHE A 182 -9.16 -16.58 -27.15
C PHE A 182 -9.08 -16.56 -28.69
N GLN A 183 -7.98 -17.00 -29.31
CA GLN A 183 -7.96 -17.22 -30.76
C GLN A 183 -8.82 -18.46 -31.12
N TYR A 184 -10.10 -18.17 -31.35
CA TYR A 184 -11.25 -19.06 -31.43
C TYR A 184 -11.39 -19.88 -32.74
N GLU A 185 -10.30 -20.24 -33.41
CA GLU A 185 -10.38 -20.91 -34.72
C GLU A 185 -9.84 -22.35 -34.80
N THR A 186 -9.30 -22.90 -33.71
CA THR A 186 -8.90 -24.32 -33.69
C THR A 186 -9.65 -25.10 -32.61
N LYS A 187 -10.08 -26.33 -32.94
CA LYS A 187 -10.82 -27.27 -32.07
C LYS A 187 -10.07 -27.69 -30.78
N MET A 188 -8.99 -27.01 -30.41
CA MET A 188 -8.24 -27.26 -29.19
C MET A 188 -8.87 -26.47 -28.04
N LYS A 189 -9.33 -27.18 -27.00
CA LYS A 189 -9.76 -26.56 -25.75
C LYS A 189 -8.58 -25.78 -25.17
N PRO A 190 -8.74 -24.50 -24.77
CA PRO A 190 -7.66 -23.74 -24.16
C PRO A 190 -7.17 -24.49 -22.92
N ILE A 191 -5.87 -24.77 -22.87
CA ILE A 191 -5.23 -25.40 -21.72
C ILE A 191 -5.02 -24.31 -20.68
N GLU A 192 -5.65 -24.46 -19.51
CA GLU A 192 -5.41 -23.56 -18.37
C GLU A 192 -3.94 -23.59 -17.98
N ARG A 193 -3.28 -22.43 -18.07
CA ARG A 193 -1.85 -22.27 -17.80
C ARG A 193 -1.56 -22.21 -16.31
N PHE A 194 -2.48 -21.66 -15.52
CA PHE A 194 -2.34 -21.46 -14.08
C PHE A 194 -3.41 -22.24 -13.30
N PRO A 195 -3.37 -23.58 -13.33
CA PRO A 195 -4.43 -24.41 -12.77
C PRO A 195 -4.38 -24.56 -11.24
N TYR A 196 -3.49 -23.85 -10.57
CA TYR A 196 -3.17 -24.01 -9.14
C TYR A 196 -3.16 -22.67 -8.43
N ILE A 197 -3.74 -22.60 -7.22
CA ILE A 197 -3.64 -21.46 -6.29
C ILE A 197 -2.79 -21.88 -5.10
N LEU A 198 -1.84 -21.01 -4.74
CA LEU A 198 -1.06 -21.12 -3.52
C LEU A 198 -1.76 -20.37 -2.39
N VAL A 199 -2.08 -21.08 -1.32
CA VAL A 199 -2.62 -20.51 -0.07
C VAL A 199 -1.65 -20.73 1.09
N GLY A 200 -1.86 -20.04 2.21
CA GLY A 200 -1.00 -20.16 3.39
C GLY A 200 0.28 -19.33 3.30
N THR A 201 0.33 -18.33 2.43
CA THR A 201 1.45 -17.40 2.30
C THR A 201 1.03 -15.98 2.66
N LYS A 202 1.99 -15.16 3.10
CA LYS A 202 1.80 -13.74 3.36
C LYS A 202 2.90 -12.89 2.73
N PRO A 203 2.54 -11.70 2.21
CA PRO A 203 3.51 -10.75 1.72
C PRO A 203 4.32 -10.15 2.86
N LYS A 204 5.38 -9.43 2.50
CA LYS A 204 6.31 -8.81 3.47
C LYS A 204 5.53 -7.97 4.48
N PHE A 205 5.82 -8.17 5.76
CA PHE A 205 5.20 -7.43 6.85
C PHE A 205 5.31 -5.93 6.58
N GLY A 206 4.23 -5.19 6.82
CA GLY A 206 4.24 -3.75 6.62
C GLY A 206 3.95 -3.27 5.19
N SER A 207 3.79 -4.18 4.21
CA SER A 207 3.54 -3.83 2.80
C SER A 207 2.07 -3.57 2.48
N ASN A 208 1.15 -4.03 3.33
CA ASN A 208 -0.30 -3.99 3.11
C ASN A 208 -0.74 -4.59 1.74
N LEU A 209 0.08 -5.47 1.16
CA LEU A 209 -0.27 -6.15 -0.09
C LEU A 209 -1.34 -7.20 0.17
N LYS A 210 -2.32 -7.27 -0.71
CA LYS A 210 -3.33 -8.34 -0.78
C LYS A 210 -3.12 -9.06 -2.10
N THR A 211 -2.73 -10.32 -2.03
CA THR A 211 -2.25 -11.11 -3.18
C THR A 211 -3.06 -12.38 -3.34
N ILE A 212 -3.42 -12.70 -4.58
CA ILE A 212 -3.82 -14.05 -4.97
C ILE A 212 -2.67 -14.60 -5.81
N ILE A 213 -2.17 -15.78 -5.43
CA ILE A 213 -0.98 -16.38 -6.03
C ILE A 213 -1.40 -17.64 -6.77
N TYR A 214 -1.10 -17.68 -8.05
CA TYR A 214 -1.31 -18.83 -8.91
C TYR A 214 0.04 -19.46 -9.28
N ILE A 215 0.04 -20.78 -9.45
CA ILE A 215 1.21 -21.55 -9.89
C ILE A 215 0.93 -22.09 -11.29
N GLU A 216 1.93 -21.95 -12.16
CA GLU A 216 1.89 -22.48 -13.52
C GLU A 216 1.90 -24.01 -13.51
N LYS A 217 1.29 -24.65 -14.51
CA LYS A 217 1.15 -26.10 -14.58
C LYS A 217 2.47 -26.88 -14.45
N ASP A 218 3.59 -26.29 -14.86
CA ASP A 218 4.93 -26.89 -14.80
C ASP A 218 5.66 -26.63 -13.46
N GLY A 219 5.04 -25.89 -12.53
CA GLY A 219 5.60 -25.52 -11.23
C GLY A 219 6.78 -24.54 -11.31
N LYS A 220 7.05 -23.95 -12.47
CA LYS A 220 8.19 -23.06 -12.71
C LYS A 220 7.80 -21.60 -12.78
N GLY A 221 6.50 -21.32 -12.92
CA GLY A 221 5.95 -19.97 -12.96
C GLY A 221 5.05 -19.67 -11.77
N ILE A 222 5.11 -18.43 -11.30
CA ILE A 222 4.22 -17.89 -10.26
C ILE A 222 3.58 -16.62 -10.81
N PHE A 223 2.26 -16.60 -10.86
CA PHE A 223 1.47 -15.45 -11.26
C PHE A 223 0.75 -14.84 -10.06
N ILE A 224 1.01 -13.57 -9.79
CA ILE A 224 0.54 -12.87 -8.60
C ILE A 224 -0.39 -11.76 -9.04
N THR A 225 -1.63 -11.83 -8.56
CA THR A 225 -2.63 -10.79 -8.73
C THR A 225 -2.73 -9.96 -7.48
N THR A 226 -2.59 -8.64 -7.63
CA THR A 226 -2.88 -7.66 -6.58
C THR A 226 -4.08 -6.80 -6.98
N LYS A 227 -4.54 -5.92 -6.08
CA LYS A 227 -5.58 -4.94 -6.41
C LYS A 227 -5.23 -4.02 -7.59
N TYR A 228 -3.93 -3.74 -7.80
CA TYR A 228 -3.49 -2.71 -8.73
C TYR A 228 -2.79 -3.26 -9.98
N LYS A 229 -2.17 -4.44 -9.88
CA LYS A 229 -1.31 -4.98 -10.94
C LYS A 229 -1.13 -6.49 -10.83
N HIS A 230 -0.83 -7.11 -11.97
CA HIS A 230 -0.37 -8.49 -12.07
C HIS A 230 1.15 -8.57 -12.20
N TYR A 231 1.76 -9.57 -11.56
CA TYR A 231 3.18 -9.86 -11.64
C TYR A 231 3.36 -11.32 -12.03
N TYR A 232 4.28 -11.58 -12.96
CA TYR A 232 4.62 -12.94 -13.36
C TYR A 232 6.10 -13.17 -13.14
N PHE A 233 6.40 -14.21 -12.36
CA PHE A 233 7.73 -14.63 -12.00
C PHE A 233 7.99 -16.01 -12.59
N ARG A 234 9.19 -16.24 -13.10
CA ARG A 234 9.61 -17.56 -13.59
C ARG A 234 10.98 -17.94 -13.06
N SER A 235 11.17 -19.22 -12.76
CA SER A 235 12.43 -19.86 -12.39
C SER A 235 12.58 -21.17 -13.16
N ASP A 236 13.79 -21.70 -13.26
CA ASP A 236 14.01 -23.06 -13.77
C ASP A 236 13.65 -24.14 -12.76
N THR A 237 13.46 -23.75 -11.49
CA THR A 237 13.11 -24.64 -10.39
C THR A 237 11.63 -25.01 -10.43
N ASN A 238 11.35 -26.31 -10.41
CA ASN A 238 10.00 -26.82 -10.20
C ASN A 238 9.68 -26.92 -8.70
N ILE A 239 8.63 -26.23 -8.25
CA ILE A 239 8.18 -26.19 -6.84
C ILE A 239 7.04 -27.16 -6.53
N ILE A 240 6.55 -27.93 -7.51
CA ILE A 240 5.43 -28.87 -7.34
C ILE A 240 5.83 -30.30 -7.72
N SER A 241 5.27 -31.26 -6.99
CA SER A 241 5.43 -32.69 -7.27
C SER A 241 4.07 -33.39 -7.38
N PRO A 242 3.92 -34.43 -8.20
CA PRO A 242 2.69 -35.23 -8.24
C PRO A 242 2.39 -35.84 -6.87
N VAL A 243 1.12 -35.85 -6.46
CA VAL A 243 0.68 -36.58 -5.25
C VAL A 243 0.86 -38.09 -5.48
N LYS A 244 1.57 -38.79 -4.58
CA LYS A 244 1.70 -40.25 -4.65
C LYS A 244 0.31 -40.89 -4.47
N GLY A 245 -0.21 -41.50 -5.53
CA GLY A 245 -1.54 -42.12 -5.55
C GLY A 245 -2.69 -41.20 -5.99
N GLY A 246 -2.40 -39.97 -6.44
CA GLY A 246 -3.39 -39.05 -7.00
C GLY A 246 -3.91 -39.52 -8.36
N ASN A 247 -5.09 -39.01 -8.77
CA ASN A 247 -5.68 -39.28 -10.07
C ASN A 247 -4.74 -38.83 -11.20
N ASN A 248 -3.96 -39.78 -11.73
CA ASN A 248 -3.21 -39.60 -12.97
C ASN A 248 -4.19 -39.55 -14.14
N HIS A 249 -4.82 -38.40 -14.37
CA HIS A 249 -5.39 -38.08 -15.67
C HIS A 249 -4.26 -37.74 -16.67
N VAL A 250 -3.34 -38.67 -16.83
CA VAL A 250 -2.44 -38.75 -17.98
C VAL A 250 -2.71 -40.11 -18.60
N LYS A 251 -3.72 -40.16 -19.47
CA LYS A 251 -3.85 -41.22 -20.46
C LYS A 251 -4.03 -40.57 -21.84
N LYS A 252 -2.97 -40.75 -22.62
CA LYS A 252 -2.80 -40.58 -24.08
C LYS A 252 -2.91 -39.17 -24.63
#